data_AF-A0A967N4R9-F1
#
_entry.id   AF-A0A967N4R9-F1
#
_cell.length_a   1.000
_cell.length_b   1.000
_cell.length_c   1.000
_cell.angle_alpha   90.00
_cell.angle_beta   90.00
_cell.angle_gamma   90.00
#
_symmetry.space_group_name_H-M   'P 1'
#
loop_
_entity.id
_entity.type
_entity.pdbx_description
1 polymer ?
#
loop_
_entity_poly.entity_id
_entity_poly.type
_entity_poly.pdbx_seq_one_letter_code
_entity_poly.pdbx_strand_id
1 'polypeptide(L)'
;TRYALVTEEEMEVLRGIRDDQPEGSVRTRPGEEEKDDELSLFGVSYRVGEGRGHVHEMNDADLEEILQAIRHAKRNSDFVVATIHAHDPGNWSDEPPNFLVDLAHRAIDAGADEFVGHGPHQLRGIEIYRGKPIFYSLANFVFQVELQEPVARDLYEGFEIDPDTMPDSEFNRRWLEIGFDDEIWYESVLAESRFAGGQVREIRLHPVELGYGLRGGNRGVPRTAPPEQAREILERLRGLSRPFGTEISIEDGVGVIRPAVVATGASR
;
A
#
# COMPACT_ATOMS: atom_id res chain seq x y z
N THR A 1 -6.90 9.55 -10.05
CA THR A 1 -7.58 10.58 -9.24
C THR A 1 -8.19 9.97 -8.01
N ARG A 2 -8.02 10.58 -6.83
CA ARG A 2 -8.68 10.19 -5.59
C ARG A 2 -9.89 11.09 -5.36
N TYR A 3 -11.04 10.51 -5.07
CA TYR A 3 -12.25 11.24 -4.70
C TYR A 3 -12.66 10.90 -3.27
N ALA A 4 -13.03 11.90 -2.48
CA ALA A 4 -13.75 11.71 -1.23
C ALA A 4 -15.25 11.56 -1.53
N LEU A 5 -15.85 10.49 -1.04
CA LEU A 5 -17.28 10.25 -1.20
C LEU A 5 -18.09 11.16 -0.27
N VAL A 6 -19.10 11.81 -0.83
CA VAL A 6 -20.05 12.70 -0.14
C VAL A 6 -21.47 12.35 -0.56
N THR A 7 -22.45 12.68 0.28
CA THR A 7 -23.87 12.58 -0.12
C THR A 7 -24.24 13.69 -1.12
N GLU A 8 -25.39 13.56 -1.77
CA GLU A 8 -25.94 14.64 -2.63
C GLU A 8 -26.12 15.95 -1.84
N GLU A 9 -26.65 15.87 -0.61
CA GLU A 9 -26.83 17.04 0.27
C GLU A 9 -25.49 17.69 0.64
N GLU A 10 -24.47 16.90 0.97
CA GLU A 10 -23.12 17.41 1.25
C GLU A 10 -22.49 18.05 -0.01
N MET A 11 -22.73 17.48 -1.19
CA MET A 11 -22.27 18.03 -2.46
C MET A 11 -22.91 19.41 -2.75
N GLU A 12 -24.20 19.57 -2.49
CA GLU A 12 -24.89 20.87 -2.61
C GLU A 12 -24.28 21.92 -1.67
N VAL A 13 -23.98 21.55 -0.43
CA VAL A 13 -23.31 22.45 0.53
C VAL A 13 -21.92 22.86 0.02
N LEU A 14 -21.13 21.91 -0.49
CA LEU A 14 -19.80 22.20 -1.04
C LEU A 14 -19.88 23.13 -2.26
N ARG A 15 -20.87 22.93 -3.15
CA ARG A 15 -21.14 23.85 -4.27
C ARG A 15 -21.55 25.24 -3.78
N GLY A 16 -22.41 25.33 -2.77
CA GLY A 16 -22.76 26.62 -2.16
C GLY A 16 -21.52 27.37 -1.62
N ILE A 17 -20.64 26.66 -0.90
CA ILE A 17 -19.38 27.24 -0.40
C ILE A 17 -18.47 27.71 -1.55
N ARG A 18 -18.41 26.95 -2.65
CA ARG A 18 -17.65 27.32 -3.87
C ARG A 18 -18.23 28.59 -4.50
N ASP A 19 -19.54 28.65 -4.65
CA ASP A 19 -20.25 29.72 -5.37
C ASP A 19 -20.28 31.04 -4.58
N ASP A 20 -20.24 30.96 -3.24
CA ASP A 20 -20.13 32.12 -2.36
C ASP A 20 -18.70 32.71 -2.31
N GLN A 21 -17.71 32.07 -2.94
CA GLN A 21 -16.35 32.62 -2.96
C GLN A 21 -16.25 33.86 -3.87
N PRO A 22 -15.36 34.82 -3.55
CA PRO A 22 -15.03 35.91 -4.46
C PRO A 22 -14.60 35.40 -5.83
N GLU A 23 -14.91 36.15 -6.89
CA GLU A 23 -14.57 35.81 -8.27
C GLU A 23 -13.07 35.52 -8.41
N GLY A 24 -12.73 34.39 -9.04
CA GLY A 24 -11.34 33.93 -9.22
C GLY A 24 -10.75 33.10 -8.07
N SER A 25 -11.48 32.87 -6.97
CA SER A 25 -11.00 32.07 -5.83
C SER A 25 -10.94 30.57 -6.14
N VAL A 26 -11.82 30.09 -7.03
CA VAL A 26 -11.86 28.70 -7.46
C VAL A 26 -11.28 28.64 -8.86
N ARG A 27 -10.13 27.99 -9.01
CA ARG A 27 -9.50 27.77 -10.31
C ARG A 27 -10.19 26.60 -11.00
N THR A 28 -11.09 26.88 -11.94
CA THR A 28 -11.54 25.88 -12.90
C THR A 28 -10.48 25.77 -14.01
N ARG A 29 -10.10 24.56 -14.40
CA ARG A 29 -9.22 24.40 -15.57
C ARG A 29 -10.01 24.82 -16.81
N PRO A 30 -9.42 25.62 -17.73
CA PRO A 30 -10.11 26.00 -18.95
C PRO A 30 -10.49 24.76 -19.77
N GLY A 31 -11.79 24.56 -20.02
CA GLY A 31 -12.30 23.45 -20.83
C GLY A 31 -12.67 22.16 -20.07
N GLU A 32 -12.51 22.11 -18.74
CA GLU A 32 -13.11 21.05 -17.92
C GLU A 32 -14.57 21.44 -17.61
N GLU A 33 -15.52 20.66 -18.14
CA GLU A 33 -16.91 20.71 -17.66
C GLU A 33 -16.97 19.98 -16.31
N GLU A 34 -17.50 20.67 -15.29
CA GLU A 34 -17.82 20.02 -14.01
C GLU A 34 -18.97 19.03 -14.23
N LYS A 35 -18.79 17.79 -13.79
CA LYS A 35 -19.86 16.77 -13.85
C LYS A 35 -20.83 16.96 -12.69
N ASP A 36 -22.08 16.55 -12.91
CA ASP A 36 -23.15 16.69 -11.92
C ASP A 36 -22.88 15.96 -10.60
N ASP A 37 -22.06 14.90 -10.62
CA ASP A 37 -21.71 14.06 -9.48
C ASP A 37 -20.31 14.31 -8.92
N GLU A 38 -19.53 15.26 -9.47
CA GLU A 38 -18.15 15.53 -9.08
C GLU A 38 -17.92 17.01 -8.76
N LEU A 39 -16.97 17.29 -7.87
CA LEU A 39 -16.54 18.64 -7.56
C LEU A 39 -15.08 18.63 -7.10
N SER A 40 -14.25 19.55 -7.60
CA SER A 40 -12.92 19.79 -7.05
C SER A 40 -12.89 21.12 -6.30
N LEU A 41 -12.68 21.07 -4.99
CA LEU A 41 -12.67 22.24 -4.11
C LEU A 41 -11.62 22.06 -3.00
N PHE A 42 -10.91 23.14 -2.65
CA PHE A 42 -9.86 23.14 -1.61
C PHE A 42 -8.75 22.08 -1.81
N GLY A 43 -8.44 21.73 -3.06
CA GLY A 43 -7.43 20.70 -3.37
C GLY A 43 -7.92 19.26 -3.15
N VAL A 44 -9.21 19.07 -2.89
CA VAL A 44 -9.85 17.75 -2.75
C VAL A 44 -10.83 17.56 -3.91
N SER A 45 -10.79 16.39 -4.54
CA SER A 45 -11.85 15.96 -5.46
C SER A 45 -12.90 15.19 -4.67
N TYR A 46 -14.16 15.55 -4.86
CA TYR A 46 -15.33 14.96 -4.24
C TYR A 46 -16.17 14.26 -5.30
N ARG A 47 -16.84 13.18 -4.91
CA ARG A 47 -17.81 12.48 -5.77
C ARG A 47 -19.02 12.06 -4.95
N VAL A 48 -20.21 12.19 -5.54
CA VAL A 48 -21.44 11.67 -4.94
C VAL A 48 -21.35 10.15 -4.86
N GLY A 49 -21.62 9.58 -3.68
CA GLY A 49 -21.63 8.13 -3.49
C GLY A 49 -22.35 7.70 -2.23
N GLU A 50 -22.50 6.38 -2.08
CA GLU A 50 -23.11 5.79 -0.88
C GLU A 50 -22.08 5.73 0.26
N GLY A 51 -22.35 6.48 1.34
CA GLY A 51 -21.52 6.48 2.55
C GLY A 51 -20.27 7.36 2.46
N ARG A 52 -19.48 7.37 3.55
CA ARG A 52 -18.21 8.11 3.62
C ARG A 52 -17.06 7.19 3.22
N GLY A 53 -16.11 7.68 2.42
CA GLY A 53 -14.95 6.90 2.02
C GLY A 53 -14.14 7.55 0.91
N HIS A 54 -13.26 6.77 0.28
CA HIS A 54 -12.50 7.20 -0.89
C HIS A 54 -12.68 6.23 -2.05
N VAL A 55 -12.88 6.78 -3.24
CA VAL A 55 -12.76 6.03 -4.50
C VAL A 55 -11.59 6.57 -5.28
N HIS A 56 -10.95 5.69 -6.04
CA HIS A 56 -9.79 6.02 -6.83
C HIS A 56 -10.05 5.57 -8.26
N GLU A 57 -9.75 6.45 -9.20
CA GLU A 57 -9.70 6.15 -10.61
C GLU A 57 -8.24 6.11 -11.05
N MET A 58 -7.83 5.01 -11.66
CA MET A 58 -6.54 4.94 -12.32
C MET A 58 -6.58 5.79 -13.59
N ASN A 59 -5.45 6.36 -13.97
CA ASN A 59 -5.33 6.95 -15.29
C ASN A 59 -5.30 5.82 -16.33
N ASP A 60 -6.22 5.84 -17.29
CA ASP A 60 -6.35 4.75 -18.27
C ASP A 60 -5.11 4.57 -19.15
N ALA A 61 -4.41 5.66 -19.48
CA ALA A 61 -3.19 5.58 -20.28
C ALA A 61 -2.06 4.92 -19.48
N ASP A 62 -1.86 5.35 -18.22
CA ASP A 62 -0.86 4.73 -17.34
C ASP A 62 -1.18 3.25 -17.09
N LEU A 63 -2.45 2.92 -16.84
CA LEU A 63 -2.89 1.54 -16.65
C LEU A 63 -2.56 0.69 -17.87
N GLU A 64 -2.89 1.15 -19.09
CA GLU A 64 -2.62 0.38 -20.30
C GLU A 64 -1.11 0.19 -20.52
N GLU A 65 -0.29 1.21 -20.29
CA GLU A 65 1.17 1.13 -20.39
C GLU A 65 1.75 0.12 -19.38
N ILE A 66 1.29 0.16 -18.12
CA ILE A 66 1.70 -0.80 -17.08
C ILE A 66 1.34 -2.23 -17.50
N LEU A 67 0.11 -2.47 -17.95
CA LEU A 67 -0.32 -3.81 -18.36
C LEU A 67 0.42 -4.28 -19.60
N GLN A 68 0.75 -3.38 -20.54
CA GLN A 68 1.58 -3.69 -21.70
C GLN A 68 3.00 -4.08 -21.29
N ALA A 69 3.60 -3.39 -20.33
CA ALA A 69 4.92 -3.73 -19.80
C ALA A 69 4.94 -5.13 -19.16
N ILE A 70 3.89 -5.48 -18.39
CA ILE A 70 3.75 -6.82 -17.79
C ILE A 70 3.62 -7.90 -18.86
N ARG A 71 2.75 -7.69 -19.88
CA ARG A 71 2.61 -8.63 -21.01
C ARG A 71 3.93 -8.82 -21.74
N HIS A 72 4.69 -7.73 -21.93
CA HIS A 72 6.00 -7.80 -22.57
C HIS A 72 7.01 -8.57 -21.72
N ALA A 73 7.06 -8.33 -20.40
CA ALA A 73 7.91 -9.08 -19.49
C ALA A 73 7.59 -10.58 -19.52
N LYS A 74 6.31 -10.95 -19.48
CA LYS A 74 5.91 -12.37 -19.50
C LYS A 74 6.29 -13.10 -20.78
N ARG A 75 6.33 -12.41 -21.92
CA ARG A 75 6.79 -13.00 -23.18
C ARG A 75 8.29 -13.28 -23.22
N ASN A 76 9.08 -12.65 -22.34
CA ASN A 76 10.53 -12.75 -22.33
C ASN A 76 11.09 -13.46 -21.09
N SER A 77 10.23 -13.87 -20.15
CA SER A 77 10.64 -14.42 -18.86
C SER A 77 9.79 -15.62 -18.46
N ASP A 78 10.40 -16.60 -17.79
CA ASP A 78 9.68 -17.74 -17.22
C ASP A 78 8.76 -17.33 -16.07
N PHE A 79 9.18 -16.30 -15.32
CA PHE A 79 8.49 -15.79 -14.12
C PHE A 79 8.51 -14.26 -14.10
N VAL A 80 7.39 -13.63 -13.71
CA VAL A 80 7.23 -12.18 -13.62
C VAL A 80 6.69 -11.78 -12.24
N VAL A 81 7.39 -10.88 -11.56
CA VAL A 81 6.89 -10.20 -10.35
C VAL A 81 6.51 -8.77 -10.73
N ALA A 82 5.27 -8.39 -10.48
CA ALA A 82 4.82 -7.00 -10.57
C ALA A 82 4.91 -6.37 -9.18
N THR A 83 5.51 -5.19 -9.07
CA THR A 83 5.68 -4.49 -7.79
C THR A 83 5.16 -3.06 -7.86
N ILE A 84 4.61 -2.55 -6.76
CA ILE A 84 4.11 -1.19 -6.64
C ILE A 84 4.44 -0.56 -5.29
N HIS A 85 4.85 0.71 -5.33
CA HIS A 85 4.90 1.58 -4.16
C HIS A 85 3.63 2.44 -4.10
N ALA A 86 2.75 2.18 -3.14
CA ALA A 86 1.51 2.94 -2.95
C ALA A 86 1.19 3.11 -1.47
N HIS A 87 1.02 4.37 -1.04
CA HIS A 87 0.66 4.70 0.35
C HIS A 87 -0.85 4.72 0.58
N ASP A 88 -1.66 4.88 -0.47
CA ASP A 88 -3.10 5.05 -0.35
C ASP A 88 -3.80 3.91 0.42
N PRO A 89 -4.87 4.20 1.17
CA PRO A 89 -5.41 5.54 1.44
C PRO A 89 -4.60 6.34 2.48
N GLY A 90 -3.54 5.73 3.04
CA GLY A 90 -2.57 6.31 3.95
C GLY A 90 -1.81 5.22 4.70
N ASN A 91 -0.70 5.61 5.35
CA ASN A 91 0.14 4.68 6.13
C ASN A 91 -0.65 3.97 7.23
N TRP A 92 -1.65 4.62 7.81
CA TRP A 92 -2.47 4.15 8.93
C TRP A 92 -3.51 3.10 8.56
N SER A 93 -3.69 2.82 7.26
CA SER A 93 -4.72 1.92 6.78
C SER A 93 -4.13 0.57 6.38
N ASP A 94 -4.62 -0.48 7.03
CA ASP A 94 -4.33 -1.88 6.79
C ASP A 94 -5.22 -2.51 5.69
N GLU A 95 -6.27 -1.81 5.27
CA GLU A 95 -7.10 -2.15 4.10
C GLU A 95 -6.51 -1.53 2.81
N PRO A 96 -6.29 -2.33 1.75
CA PRO A 96 -5.88 -1.78 0.47
C PRO A 96 -7.04 -0.99 -0.18
N PRO A 97 -6.74 0.11 -0.89
CA PRO A 97 -7.76 0.84 -1.63
C PRO A 97 -8.22 0.03 -2.85
N ASN A 98 -9.47 0.21 -3.27
CA ASN A 98 -10.08 -0.57 -4.36
C ASN A 98 -9.25 -0.59 -5.66
N PHE A 99 -8.60 0.52 -6.02
CA PHE A 99 -7.78 0.54 -7.24
C PHE A 99 -6.56 -0.38 -7.16
N LEU A 100 -6.00 -0.59 -5.96
CA LEU A 100 -4.83 -1.45 -5.77
C LEU A 100 -5.24 -2.92 -5.95
N VAL A 101 -6.44 -3.28 -5.48
CA VAL A 101 -7.06 -4.59 -5.72
C VAL A 101 -7.29 -4.80 -7.23
N ASP A 102 -7.94 -3.86 -7.91
CA ASP A 102 -8.18 -3.95 -9.36
C ASP A 102 -6.87 -4.03 -10.16
N LEU A 103 -5.88 -3.18 -9.84
CA LEU A 103 -4.57 -3.20 -10.48
C LEU A 103 -3.86 -4.53 -10.27
N ALA A 104 -3.88 -5.10 -9.06
CA ALA A 104 -3.24 -6.37 -8.77
C ALA A 104 -3.88 -7.52 -9.56
N HIS A 105 -5.21 -7.57 -9.63
CA HIS A 105 -5.93 -8.56 -10.44
C HIS A 105 -5.61 -8.42 -11.92
N ARG A 106 -5.62 -7.20 -12.46
CA ARG A 106 -5.26 -6.93 -13.86
C ARG A 106 -3.80 -7.25 -14.18
N ALA A 107 -2.89 -7.02 -13.24
CA ALA A 107 -1.49 -7.37 -13.39
C ALA A 107 -1.30 -8.89 -13.51
N ILE A 108 -1.96 -9.67 -12.64
CA ILE A 108 -1.98 -11.14 -12.75
C ILE A 108 -2.59 -11.58 -14.09
N ASP A 109 -3.72 -10.98 -14.49
CA ASP A 109 -4.39 -11.30 -15.76
C ASP A 109 -3.55 -10.93 -16.99
N ALA A 110 -2.71 -9.90 -16.89
CA ALA A 110 -1.75 -9.51 -17.92
C ALA A 110 -0.51 -10.43 -17.98
N GLY A 111 -0.34 -11.33 -17.01
CA GLY A 111 0.70 -12.37 -17.01
C GLY A 111 1.70 -12.29 -15.87
N ALA A 112 1.50 -11.43 -14.87
CA ALA A 112 2.31 -11.47 -13.64
C ALA A 112 2.07 -12.81 -12.92
N ASP A 113 3.16 -13.41 -12.41
CA ASP A 113 3.09 -14.63 -11.63
C ASP A 113 2.94 -14.35 -10.13
N GLU A 114 3.25 -13.13 -9.70
CA GLU A 114 3.14 -12.62 -8.33
C GLU A 114 3.01 -11.09 -8.35
N PHE A 115 2.22 -10.54 -7.43
CA PHE A 115 2.07 -9.09 -7.23
C PHE A 115 2.48 -8.69 -5.81
N VAL A 116 3.34 -7.69 -5.68
CA VAL A 116 3.88 -7.24 -4.39
C VAL A 116 3.67 -5.74 -4.21
N GLY A 117 2.84 -5.37 -3.24
CA GLY A 117 2.70 -4.01 -2.76
C GLY A 117 3.68 -3.68 -1.64
N HIS A 118 4.05 -2.41 -1.56
CA HIS A 118 4.73 -1.79 -0.43
C HIS A 118 4.36 -0.30 -0.39
N GLY A 119 4.75 0.41 0.67
CA GLY A 119 4.38 1.83 0.85
C GLY A 119 3.83 2.14 2.24
N PRO A 120 2.73 1.52 2.70
CA PRO A 120 2.07 1.96 3.93
C PRO A 120 2.86 1.66 5.21
N HIS A 121 4.09 1.13 5.12
CA HIS A 121 4.98 0.76 6.22
C HIS A 121 4.46 -0.31 7.20
N GLN A 122 3.24 -0.79 6.99
CA GLN A 122 2.64 -1.90 7.72
C GLN A 122 2.17 -3.00 6.75
N LEU A 123 1.91 -4.18 7.31
CA LEU A 123 1.39 -5.32 6.56
C LEU A 123 -0.04 -5.05 6.10
N ARG A 124 -0.39 -5.54 4.92
CA ARG A 124 -1.78 -5.65 4.45
C ARG A 124 -2.06 -7.10 4.08
N GLY A 125 -3.33 -7.42 3.85
CA GLY A 125 -3.80 -8.77 3.55
C GLY A 125 -3.08 -9.43 2.37
N ILE A 126 -3.16 -10.75 2.33
CA ILE A 126 -2.68 -11.58 1.23
C ILE A 126 -3.88 -12.22 0.52
N GLU A 127 -3.84 -12.24 -0.80
CA GLU A 127 -4.84 -12.89 -1.64
C GLU A 127 -4.19 -13.94 -2.55
N ILE A 128 -4.87 -15.06 -2.79
CA ILE A 128 -4.51 -16.00 -3.85
C ILE A 128 -5.50 -15.83 -5.01
N TYR A 129 -5.11 -15.08 -6.02
CA TYR A 129 -5.92 -14.80 -7.20
C TYR A 129 -5.47 -15.68 -8.38
N ARG A 130 -6.37 -16.52 -8.92
CA ARG A 130 -6.10 -17.46 -10.03
C ARG A 130 -4.85 -18.34 -9.81
N GLY A 131 -4.60 -18.73 -8.55
CA GLY A 131 -3.44 -19.54 -8.16
C GLY A 131 -2.12 -18.77 -8.11
N LYS A 132 -2.16 -17.43 -8.13
CA LYS A 132 -1.01 -16.53 -7.98
C LYS A 132 -1.17 -15.70 -6.70
N PRO A 133 -0.08 -15.45 -5.95
CA PRO A 133 -0.16 -14.65 -4.75
C PRO A 133 -0.15 -13.15 -5.06
N ILE A 134 -0.94 -12.42 -4.30
CA ILE A 134 -0.97 -10.96 -4.22
C ILE A 134 -0.69 -10.60 -2.76
N PHE A 135 0.41 -9.88 -2.53
CA PHE A 135 0.75 -9.30 -1.23
C PHE A 135 0.40 -7.82 -1.28
N TYR A 136 -0.66 -7.37 -0.61
CA TYR A 136 -1.07 -5.97 -0.69
C TYR A 136 -0.10 -5.00 0.02
N SER A 137 0.66 -5.51 1.00
CA SER A 137 1.84 -4.85 1.55
C SER A 137 2.66 -5.86 2.36
N LEU A 138 3.96 -5.97 2.06
CA LEU A 138 4.92 -6.72 2.90
C LEU A 138 5.58 -5.85 3.99
N ALA A 139 5.10 -4.62 4.19
CA ALA A 139 5.70 -3.65 5.12
C ALA A 139 7.18 -3.32 4.77
N ASN A 140 7.95 -2.93 5.79
CA ASN A 140 9.35 -2.55 5.61
C ASN A 140 10.28 -3.78 5.72
N PHE A 141 11.27 -3.90 4.83
CA PHE A 141 12.38 -4.83 5.04
C PHE A 141 13.54 -4.20 5.83
N VAL A 142 13.80 -2.91 5.57
CA VAL A 142 14.75 -2.06 6.30
C VAL A 142 14.06 -0.73 6.55
N PHE A 143 14.17 -0.19 7.77
CA PHE A 143 13.48 1.05 8.16
C PHE A 143 14.36 1.97 9.02
N GLN A 144 15.41 2.53 8.42
CA GLN A 144 16.44 3.34 9.09
C GLN A 144 16.26 4.84 8.88
N VAL A 145 15.05 5.33 9.13
CA VAL A 145 14.71 6.76 8.99
C VAL A 145 15.56 7.65 9.91
N GLU A 146 15.96 7.15 11.09
CA GLU A 146 16.78 7.89 12.06
C GLU A 146 18.16 8.33 11.52
N LEU A 147 18.66 7.62 10.50
CA LEU A 147 20.02 7.77 9.98
C LEU A 147 20.07 8.47 8.62
N GLN A 148 18.97 9.10 8.22
CA GLN A 148 18.91 9.81 6.94
C GLN A 148 19.65 11.14 7.05
N GLU A 149 20.93 11.14 6.67
CA GLU A 149 21.79 12.33 6.66
C GLU A 149 22.41 12.53 5.25
N PRO A 150 22.35 13.73 4.66
CA PRO A 150 21.70 14.93 5.20
C PRO A 150 20.17 14.88 5.08
N VAL A 151 19.47 15.56 6.00
CA VAL A 151 18.02 15.78 5.85
C VAL A 151 17.80 16.80 4.72
N ALA A 152 16.82 16.51 3.86
CA ALA A 152 16.50 17.36 2.72
C ALA A 152 15.92 18.71 3.18
N ARG A 153 16.29 19.80 2.50
CA ARG A 153 15.96 21.17 2.94
C ARG A 153 14.46 21.44 2.98
N ASP A 154 13.70 20.85 2.08
CA ASP A 154 12.25 20.89 2.00
C ASP A 154 11.57 20.29 3.25
N LEU A 155 12.17 19.26 3.86
CA LEU A 155 11.68 18.72 5.14
C LEU A 155 11.86 19.74 6.25
N TYR A 156 13.04 20.35 6.39
CA TYR A 156 13.27 21.42 7.37
C TYR A 156 12.29 22.58 7.20
N GLU A 157 12.07 23.03 5.97
CA GLU A 157 11.11 24.10 5.65
C GLU A 157 9.68 23.70 6.02
N GLY A 158 9.26 22.47 5.72
CA GLY A 158 7.93 21.97 6.04
C GLY A 158 7.63 21.90 7.55
N PHE A 159 8.66 21.74 8.38
CA PHE A 159 8.53 21.77 9.84
C PHE A 159 8.90 23.13 10.47
N GLU A 160 9.20 24.14 9.64
CA GLU A 160 9.63 25.48 10.07
C GLU A 160 10.87 25.46 10.98
N ILE A 161 11.83 24.57 10.69
CA ILE A 161 13.07 24.41 11.45
C ILE A 161 14.25 24.96 10.64
N ASP A 162 15.10 25.78 11.27
CA ASP A 162 16.36 26.20 10.68
C ASP A 162 17.42 25.08 10.84
N PRO A 163 17.92 24.48 9.75
CA PRO A 163 18.92 23.41 9.83
C PRO A 163 20.26 23.86 10.42
N ASP A 164 20.55 25.17 10.46
CA ASP A 164 21.73 25.66 11.17
C ASP A 164 21.56 25.60 12.71
N THR A 165 20.33 25.38 13.19
CA THR A 165 19.99 25.34 14.62
C THR A 165 19.67 23.94 15.14
N MET A 166 19.42 22.97 14.26
CA MET A 166 19.06 21.60 14.62
C MET A 166 19.80 20.58 13.74
N PRO A 167 20.63 19.69 14.32
CA PRO A 167 21.30 18.66 13.55
C PRO A 167 20.31 17.65 12.97
N ASP A 168 20.66 17.06 11.83
CA ASP A 168 19.85 16.06 11.12
C ASP A 168 19.38 14.91 12.03
N SER A 169 20.26 14.40 12.89
CA SER A 169 19.92 13.33 13.85
C SER A 169 18.82 13.72 14.85
N GLU A 170 18.76 14.99 15.29
CA GLU A 170 17.69 15.47 16.16
C GLU A 170 16.39 15.64 15.38
N PHE A 171 16.46 16.17 14.16
CA PHE A 171 15.32 16.28 13.26
C PHE A 171 14.71 14.90 12.97
N ASN A 172 15.51 13.94 12.54
CA ASN A 172 15.07 12.59 12.18
C ASN A 172 14.40 11.87 13.37
N ARG A 173 14.94 12.05 14.57
CA ARG A 173 14.33 11.50 15.77
C ARG A 173 12.96 12.11 16.03
N ARG A 174 12.82 13.43 15.91
CA ARG A 174 11.52 14.10 16.07
C ARG A 174 10.54 13.68 14.98
N TRP A 175 11.00 13.51 13.74
CA TRP A 175 10.16 13.05 12.64
C TRP A 175 9.62 11.63 12.89
N LEU A 176 10.46 10.73 13.38
CA LEU A 176 10.05 9.39 13.81
C LEU A 176 9.01 9.43 14.93
N GLU A 177 9.20 10.28 15.94
CA GLU A 177 8.25 10.44 17.06
C GLU A 177 6.88 11.01 16.62
N ILE A 178 6.80 11.67 15.46
CA ILE A 178 5.55 12.23 14.92
C ILE A 178 4.88 11.26 13.94
N GLY A 179 5.66 10.58 13.10
CA GLY A 179 5.15 9.80 11.97
C GLY A 179 5.17 8.29 12.14
N PHE A 180 6.02 7.77 13.05
CA PHE A 180 6.36 6.35 13.13
C PHE A 180 6.62 5.90 14.58
N ASP A 181 5.72 6.29 15.48
CA ASP A 181 5.81 6.08 16.92
C ASP A 181 5.12 4.79 17.41
N ASP A 182 4.65 3.94 16.51
CA ASP A 182 4.01 2.66 16.81
C ASP A 182 4.90 1.46 16.41
N GLU A 183 4.79 0.36 17.15
CA GLU A 183 5.53 -0.88 16.87
C GLU A 183 5.16 -1.48 15.51
N ILE A 184 3.93 -1.27 15.03
CA ILE A 184 3.43 -1.83 13.76
C ILE A 184 4.27 -1.43 12.53
N TRP A 185 4.94 -0.28 12.57
CA TRP A 185 5.82 0.20 11.49
C TRP A 185 7.14 -0.58 11.39
N TYR A 186 7.46 -1.34 12.44
CA TYR A 186 8.69 -2.09 12.60
C TYR A 186 8.45 -3.60 12.51
N GLU A 187 7.29 -4.00 12.02
CA GLU A 187 6.89 -5.40 11.88
C GLU A 187 6.69 -5.75 10.40
N SER A 188 7.18 -6.93 10.02
CA SER A 188 7.21 -7.37 8.62
C SER A 188 7.21 -8.89 8.53
N VAL A 189 7.18 -9.41 7.30
CA VAL A 189 7.39 -10.82 7.00
C VAL A 189 8.28 -10.98 5.78
N LEU A 190 9.17 -11.98 5.80
CA LEU A 190 9.76 -12.52 4.58
C LEU A 190 8.84 -13.59 4.02
N ALA A 191 8.36 -13.38 2.80
CA ALA A 191 7.54 -14.34 2.08
C ALA A 191 8.40 -15.25 1.19
N GLU A 192 8.32 -16.55 1.40
CA GLU A 192 8.90 -17.58 0.54
C GLU A 192 7.77 -18.27 -0.24
N SER A 193 7.60 -17.88 -1.51
CA SER A 193 6.59 -18.45 -2.41
C SER A 193 7.16 -19.60 -3.25
N ARG A 194 6.59 -20.81 -3.12
CA ARG A 194 6.97 -21.98 -3.92
C ARG A 194 5.95 -22.25 -5.02
N PHE A 195 6.41 -22.28 -6.26
CA PHE A 195 5.57 -22.48 -7.44
C PHE A 195 5.77 -23.86 -8.09
N ALA A 196 4.70 -24.42 -8.64
CA ALA A 196 4.74 -25.58 -9.53
C ALA A 196 3.62 -25.53 -10.58
N GLY A 197 3.99 -25.70 -11.85
CA GLY A 197 3.04 -25.64 -12.97
C GLY A 197 2.42 -24.25 -13.14
N GLY A 198 3.20 -23.19 -12.88
CA GLY A 198 2.72 -21.82 -12.96
C GLY A 198 1.72 -21.44 -11.86
N GLN A 199 1.58 -22.20 -10.79
CA GLN A 199 0.70 -21.88 -9.65
C GLN A 199 1.48 -21.96 -8.34
N VAL A 200 1.13 -21.11 -7.38
CA VAL A 200 1.68 -21.17 -6.03
C VAL A 200 1.16 -22.42 -5.31
N ARG A 201 2.06 -23.13 -4.63
CA ARG A 201 1.78 -24.38 -3.91
C ARG A 201 1.89 -24.22 -2.41
N GLU A 202 2.86 -23.44 -1.97
CA GLU A 202 3.06 -23.10 -0.58
C GLU A 202 3.65 -21.69 -0.50
N ILE A 203 3.20 -20.90 0.46
CA ILE A 203 3.86 -19.67 0.88
C ILE A 203 4.23 -19.84 2.34
N ARG A 204 5.49 -19.57 2.68
CA ARG A 204 5.96 -19.52 4.07
C ARG A 204 6.24 -18.06 4.43
N LEU A 205 5.71 -17.62 5.56
CA LEU A 205 5.79 -16.25 6.05
C LEU A 205 6.65 -16.26 7.32
N HIS A 206 7.84 -15.70 7.23
CA HIS A 206 8.80 -15.64 8.32
C HIS A 206 8.72 -14.26 8.99
N PRO A 207 8.23 -14.16 10.24
CA PRO A 207 8.06 -12.87 10.90
C PRO A 207 9.38 -12.16 11.15
N VAL A 208 9.38 -10.85 10.89
CA VAL A 208 10.53 -9.96 11.03
C VAL A 208 10.17 -8.82 11.98
N GLU A 209 11.08 -8.52 12.91
CA GLU A 209 11.05 -7.30 13.71
C GLU A 209 12.23 -6.40 13.34
N LEU A 210 11.98 -5.08 13.39
CA LEU A 210 12.94 -4.04 13.02
C LEU A 210 13.41 -3.22 14.24
N GLY A 211 13.23 -3.72 15.46
CA GLY A 211 13.77 -3.13 16.67
C GLY A 211 13.16 -1.78 17.04
N TYR A 212 11.82 -1.69 17.12
CA TYR A 212 11.10 -0.47 17.54
C TYR A 212 11.70 0.16 18.81
N GLY A 213 11.99 -0.65 19.84
CA GLY A 213 12.60 -0.19 21.09
C GLY A 213 14.11 0.14 21.04
N LEU A 214 14.78 -0.13 19.91
CA LEU A 214 16.22 0.14 19.73
C LEU A 214 16.44 1.59 19.25
N ARG A 215 17.70 2.01 19.07
CA ARG A 215 18.06 3.37 18.65
C ARG A 215 19.21 3.38 17.65
N GLY A 216 19.29 4.45 16.87
CA GLY A 216 20.36 4.71 15.90
C GLY A 216 20.53 3.55 14.93
N GLY A 217 21.79 3.17 14.66
CA GLY A 217 22.18 2.08 13.76
C GLY A 217 21.50 0.73 13.99
N ASN A 218 20.95 0.49 15.18
CA ASN A 218 20.35 -0.79 15.54
C ASN A 218 18.84 -0.87 15.25
N ARG A 219 18.16 0.28 15.17
CA ARG A 219 16.74 0.37 14.80
C ARG A 219 16.62 0.31 13.28
N GLY A 220 15.58 -0.35 12.78
CA GLY A 220 15.33 -0.49 11.34
C GLY A 220 16.08 -1.63 10.67
N VAL A 221 16.85 -2.44 11.42
CA VAL A 221 17.62 -3.57 10.88
C VAL A 221 16.83 -4.87 11.06
N PRO A 222 16.59 -5.66 9.99
CA PRO A 222 15.77 -6.86 10.06
C PRO A 222 16.36 -7.95 10.94
N ARG A 223 15.50 -8.50 11.80
CA ARG A 223 15.79 -9.61 12.71
C ARG A 223 14.63 -10.60 12.69
N THR A 224 14.91 -11.87 12.99
CA THR A 224 13.85 -12.83 13.26
C THR A 224 13.07 -12.38 14.49
N ALA A 225 11.75 -12.26 14.37
CA ALA A 225 10.92 -11.86 15.50
C ALA A 225 10.96 -12.90 16.63
N PRO A 226 11.02 -12.48 17.92
CA PRO A 226 10.85 -13.37 19.05
C PRO A 226 9.52 -14.14 18.99
N PRO A 227 9.40 -15.35 19.59
CA PRO A 227 8.23 -16.21 19.41
C PRO A 227 6.85 -15.57 19.69
N GLU A 228 6.75 -14.73 20.73
CA GLU A 228 5.50 -14.04 21.07
C GLU A 228 5.13 -13.00 20.00
N GLN A 229 6.07 -12.11 19.65
CA GLN A 229 5.86 -11.12 18.59
C GLN A 229 5.63 -11.76 17.22
N ALA A 230 6.35 -12.84 16.90
CA ALA A 230 6.16 -13.61 15.68
C ALA A 230 4.72 -14.13 15.58
N ARG A 231 4.15 -14.61 16.70
CA ARG A 231 2.76 -15.05 16.76
C ARG A 231 1.81 -13.87 16.52
N GLU A 232 2.00 -12.74 17.18
CA GLU A 232 1.15 -11.55 17.03
C GLU A 232 1.13 -11.03 15.58
N ILE A 233 2.31 -10.93 14.94
CA ILE A 233 2.45 -10.55 13.53
C ILE A 233 1.64 -11.48 12.63
N LEU A 234 1.77 -12.80 12.81
CA LEU A 234 1.08 -13.79 11.99
C LEU A 234 -0.43 -13.84 12.24
N GLU A 235 -0.87 -13.66 13.49
CA GLU A 235 -2.30 -13.64 13.83
C GLU A 235 -2.99 -12.40 13.23
N ARG A 236 -2.33 -11.25 13.26
CA ARG A 236 -2.80 -10.03 12.60
C ARG A 236 -2.86 -10.22 11.08
N LEU A 237 -1.78 -10.73 10.46
CA LEU A 237 -1.74 -10.97 9.01
C LEU A 237 -2.81 -11.99 8.56
N ARG A 238 -3.09 -13.01 9.38
CA ARG A 238 -4.22 -13.93 9.17
C ARG A 238 -5.56 -13.19 9.19
N GLY A 239 -5.75 -12.26 10.12
CA GLY A 239 -6.92 -11.40 10.17
C GLY A 239 -7.08 -10.55 8.90
N LEU A 240 -6.00 -9.89 8.47
CA LEU A 240 -5.97 -9.04 7.28
C LEU A 240 -6.21 -9.81 5.97
N SER A 241 -5.85 -11.09 5.93
CA SER A 241 -5.97 -11.94 4.73
C SER A 241 -7.33 -12.63 4.62
N ARG A 242 -8.10 -12.70 5.72
CA ARG A 242 -9.41 -13.36 5.76
C ARG A 242 -10.45 -12.74 4.79
N PRO A 243 -10.57 -11.40 4.64
CA PRO A 243 -11.50 -10.80 3.67
C PRO A 243 -11.24 -11.24 2.22
N PHE A 244 -10.00 -11.61 1.89
CA PHE A 244 -9.59 -12.11 0.58
C PHE A 244 -9.72 -13.64 0.44
N GLY A 245 -10.27 -14.32 1.45
CA GLY A 245 -10.45 -15.77 1.45
C GLY A 245 -9.16 -16.58 1.63
N THR A 246 -8.07 -15.94 2.08
CA THR A 246 -6.79 -16.61 2.31
C THR A 246 -6.65 -17.02 3.77
N GLU A 247 -6.49 -18.33 4.00
CA GLU A 247 -6.24 -18.88 5.33
C GLU A 247 -4.73 -19.07 5.57
N ILE A 248 -4.27 -18.69 6.75
CA ILE A 248 -2.86 -18.81 7.17
C ILE A 248 -2.80 -19.71 8.41
N SER A 249 -2.18 -20.89 8.28
CA SER A 249 -1.82 -21.72 9.44
C SER A 249 -0.53 -21.20 10.07
N ILE A 250 -0.35 -21.38 11.39
CA ILE A 250 0.91 -21.06 12.08
C ILE A 250 1.55 -22.37 12.51
N GLU A 251 2.71 -22.68 11.92
CA GLU A 251 3.47 -23.93 12.10
C GLU A 251 4.88 -23.56 12.58
N ASP A 252 5.23 -23.93 13.81
CA ASP A 252 6.56 -23.69 14.41
C ASP A 252 7.04 -22.23 14.28
N GLY A 253 6.14 -21.26 14.48
CA GLY A 253 6.45 -19.83 14.37
C GLY A 253 6.53 -19.28 12.94
N VAL A 254 6.12 -20.06 11.94
CA VAL A 254 6.06 -19.67 10.53
C VAL A 254 4.60 -19.67 10.08
N GLY A 255 4.18 -18.61 9.38
CA GLY A 255 2.87 -18.59 8.72
C GLY A 255 2.93 -19.43 7.45
N VAL A 256 1.93 -20.28 7.20
CA VAL A 256 1.92 -21.15 6.03
C VAL A 256 0.58 -21.03 5.30
N ILE A 257 0.65 -20.80 3.99
CA ILE A 257 -0.50 -20.77 3.09
C ILE A 257 -0.34 -21.91 2.10
N ARG A 258 -1.33 -22.80 2.03
CA ARG A 258 -1.39 -23.89 1.04
C ARG A 258 -2.67 -23.74 0.22
N PRO A 259 -2.60 -23.10 -0.97
CA PRO A 259 -3.77 -22.92 -1.81
C PRO A 259 -4.37 -24.26 -2.23
N ALA A 260 -5.69 -24.31 -2.36
CA ALA A 260 -6.35 -25.45 -2.97
C ALA A 260 -5.85 -25.62 -4.41
N VAL A 261 -5.52 -26.84 -4.80
CA VAL A 261 -5.07 -27.14 -6.17
C VAL A 261 -6.23 -26.88 -7.13
N VAL A 262 -6.14 -25.82 -7.92
CA VAL A 262 -7.08 -25.59 -9.02
C VAL A 262 -6.69 -26.55 -10.14
N ALA A 263 -7.49 -27.58 -10.36
CA ALA A 263 -7.30 -28.51 -11.48
C ALA A 263 -7.34 -27.71 -12.78
N THR A 264 -6.19 -27.59 -13.45
CA THR A 264 -6.11 -26.98 -14.77
C THR A 264 -6.77 -27.95 -15.76
N GLY A 265 -7.99 -27.63 -16.18
CA GLY A 265 -8.58 -28.24 -17.37
C GLY A 265 -7.63 -28.00 -18.53
N ALA A 266 -7.09 -29.07 -19.10
CA ALA A 266 -6.20 -29.01 -20.24
C ALA A 266 -6.95 -28.39 -21.44
N SER A 267 -6.70 -27.11 -21.72
CA SER A 267 -6.94 -26.56 -23.04
C SER A 267 -5.73 -26.92 -23.90
N ARG A 268 -5.96 -27.80 -24.88
CA ARG A 268 -5.06 -28.04 -26.00
C ARG A 268 -5.02 -26.85 -26.95
#